data_AF-A0A645JGI5-F1
#
_entry.id   AF-A0A645JGI5-F1
#
_cell.length_a   1.000
_cell.length_b   1.000
_cell.length_c   1.000
_cell.angle_alpha   90.00
_cell.angle_beta   90.00
_cell.angle_gamma   90.00
#
_symmetry.space_group_name_H-M   'P 1'
#
loop_
_entity.id
_entity.type
_entity.pdbx_description
1 polymer ?
#
loop_
_entity_poly.entity_id
_entity_poly.type
_entity_poly.pdbx_seq_one_letter_code
_entity_poly.pdbx_strand_id
1 'polypeptide(L)'
;MYLNVDATNDRATVLWKHFFSDPVYSYVSTYEGGYYYSKGIWRAESGSLMINNIRYINAPTREIIVKRIKRMAGEQYTFTEFRAKDRNELSPATKAASLIVDPSKFLAPPILIMK
;
A
#
# COMPACT_ATOMS: atom_id res chain seq x y z
N MET A 1 -8.40 -6.76 -12.68
CA MET A 1 -7.46 -7.28 -11.67
C MET A 1 -6.92 -6.10 -10.88
N TYR A 2 -6.82 -6.22 -9.56
CA TYR A 2 -6.31 -5.15 -8.69
C TYR A 2 -4.80 -5.03 -8.85
N LEU A 3 -4.27 -3.80 -8.81
CA LEU A 3 -2.85 -3.55 -9.11
C LEU A 3 -1.96 -3.57 -7.86
N ASN A 4 -2.56 -3.54 -6.66
CA ASN A 4 -1.87 -3.42 -5.37
C ASN A 4 -1.87 -4.70 -4.53
N VAL A 5 -2.36 -5.81 -5.10
CA VAL A 5 -2.35 -7.16 -4.52
C VAL A 5 -2.07 -8.18 -5.60
N ASP A 6 -1.61 -9.37 -5.23
CA ASP A 6 -1.31 -10.46 -6.16
C ASP A 6 -1.74 -11.81 -5.59
N ALA A 7 -1.91 -12.82 -6.43
CA ALA A 7 -2.18 -14.21 -6.06
C ALA A 7 -0.90 -15.06 -5.98
N THR A 8 0.27 -14.42 -5.89
CA THR A 8 1.56 -15.07 -5.62
C THR A 8 2.37 -14.27 -4.61
N ASN A 9 3.17 -14.97 -3.79
CA ASN A 9 4.19 -14.38 -2.93
C ASN A 9 5.61 -14.48 -3.49
N ASP A 10 5.76 -15.06 -4.68
CA ASP A 10 7.06 -15.23 -5.31
C ASP A 10 7.64 -13.86 -5.67
N ARG A 11 8.79 -13.56 -5.07
CA ARG A 11 9.50 -12.30 -5.28
C ARG A 11 9.98 -12.09 -6.72
N ALA A 12 10.10 -13.16 -7.51
CA ALA A 12 10.49 -13.08 -8.91
C ALA A 12 9.33 -12.71 -9.84
N THR A 13 8.08 -12.93 -9.42
CA THR A 13 6.90 -12.79 -10.30
C THR A 13 5.85 -11.81 -9.81
N VAL A 14 5.82 -11.50 -8.52
CA VAL A 14 4.81 -10.59 -7.94
C VAL A 14 4.81 -9.22 -8.63
N LEU A 15 3.65 -8.58 -8.75
CA LEU A 15 3.46 -7.30 -9.45
C LEU A 15 4.47 -6.20 -9.08
N TRP A 16 4.96 -6.17 -7.84
CA TRP A 16 5.91 -5.17 -7.32
C TRP A 16 7.35 -5.70 -7.17
N LYS A 17 7.72 -6.75 -7.91
CA LYS A 17 9.05 -7.40 -7.81
C LYS A 17 10.25 -6.47 -7.95
N HIS A 18 10.13 -5.43 -8.78
CA HIS A 18 11.21 -4.47 -9.04
C HIS A 18 11.58 -3.65 -7.80
N PHE A 19 10.69 -3.55 -6.81
CA PHE A 19 11.01 -2.91 -5.53
C PHE A 19 12.06 -3.69 -4.73
N PHE A 20 12.17 -5.01 -4.89
CA PHE A 20 13.12 -5.82 -4.11
C PHE A 20 14.59 -5.57 -4.48
N SER A 21 14.84 -4.94 -5.62
CA SER A 21 16.20 -4.62 -6.07
C SER A 21 16.70 -3.28 -5.55
N ASP A 22 15.84 -2.45 -4.94
CA ASP A 22 16.21 -1.13 -4.43
C ASP A 22 16.21 -1.13 -2.89
N PRO A 23 17.37 -0.91 -2.24
CA PRO A 23 17.49 -1.01 -0.78
C PRO A 23 16.65 0.03 -0.03
N VAL A 24 16.26 1.13 -0.67
CA VAL A 24 15.40 2.13 -0.02
C VAL A 24 13.97 1.63 0.18
N TYR A 25 13.58 0.59 -0.56
CA TYR A 25 12.31 -0.11 -0.38
C TYR A 25 12.45 -1.42 0.40
N SER A 26 13.46 -1.53 1.28
CA SER A 26 13.68 -2.72 2.13
C SER A 26 12.48 -3.14 3.01
N TYR A 27 11.51 -2.25 3.22
CA TYR A 27 10.26 -2.53 3.93
C TYR A 27 9.17 -3.18 3.06
N VAL A 28 9.34 -3.21 1.73
CA VAL A 28 8.43 -3.87 0.80
C VAL A 28 8.68 -5.38 0.82
N SER A 29 7.62 -6.17 0.96
CA SER A 29 7.67 -7.63 1.02
C SER A 29 6.39 -8.25 0.41
N THR A 30 6.09 -9.49 0.77
CA THR A 30 4.88 -10.23 0.36
C THR A 30 4.11 -10.70 1.60
N TYR A 31 3.26 -9.82 2.14
CA TYR A 31 2.45 -10.10 3.32
C TYR A 31 1.16 -10.81 2.90
N GLU A 32 0.87 -11.97 3.49
CA GLU A 32 -0.35 -12.71 3.18
C GLU A 32 -1.60 -12.03 3.76
N GLY A 33 -2.66 -12.05 2.97
CA GLY A 33 -3.94 -11.40 3.20
C GLY A 33 -4.11 -10.14 2.33
N GLY A 34 -5.31 -9.91 1.84
CA GLY A 34 -5.61 -8.76 0.98
C GLY A 34 -6.90 -9.00 0.22
N TYR A 35 -7.50 -7.92 -0.27
CA TYR A 35 -8.73 -7.99 -1.06
C TYR A 35 -9.84 -8.85 -0.41
N TYR A 36 -10.09 -8.65 0.88
CA TYR A 36 -11.06 -9.41 1.68
C TYR A 36 -10.74 -10.91 1.88
N TYR A 37 -9.62 -11.42 1.36
CA TYR A 37 -9.13 -12.77 1.61
C TYR A 37 -8.04 -12.74 2.69
N SER A 38 -8.11 -13.67 3.64
CA SER A 38 -7.07 -13.84 4.67
C SER A 38 -5.86 -14.64 4.17
N LYS A 39 -6.04 -15.43 3.10
CA LYS A 39 -5.06 -16.37 2.53
C LYS A 39 -5.10 -16.34 1.01
N GLY A 40 -3.98 -16.70 0.36
CA GLY A 40 -3.91 -16.82 -1.11
C GLY A 40 -3.93 -15.51 -1.90
N ILE A 41 -3.94 -14.37 -1.21
CA ILE A 41 -3.73 -13.04 -1.78
C ILE A 41 -2.64 -12.35 -0.96
N TRP A 42 -1.71 -11.68 -1.62
CA TRP A 42 -0.58 -11.01 -1.00
C TRP A 42 -0.62 -9.51 -1.25
N ARG A 43 -0.07 -8.75 -0.32
CA ARG A 43 0.10 -7.30 -0.36
C ARG A 43 1.54 -6.91 -0.05
N ALA A 44 1.94 -5.74 -0.55
CA ALA A 44 3.33 -5.31 -0.50
C ALA A 44 3.85 -4.93 0.89
N GLU A 45 2.96 -4.48 1.79
CA GLU A 45 3.33 -3.96 3.10
C GLU A 45 2.32 -4.41 4.16
N SER A 46 2.77 -4.52 5.41
CA SER A 46 1.93 -5.02 6.51
C SER A 46 0.76 -4.10 6.84
N GLY A 47 0.93 -2.78 6.66
CA GLY A 47 -0.06 -1.74 6.94
C GLY A 47 0.02 -0.58 5.93
N SER A 48 -1.14 -0.02 5.57
CA SER A 48 -1.28 1.12 4.67
C SER A 48 -2.70 1.67 4.72
N LEU A 49 -2.97 2.78 4.04
CA LEU A 49 -4.31 3.33 3.82
C LEU A 49 -5.30 2.26 3.32
N MET A 50 -4.82 1.34 2.46
CA MET A 50 -5.62 0.27 1.86
C MET A 50 -5.95 -0.87 2.85
N ILE A 51 -5.38 -0.86 4.06
CA ILE A 51 -5.55 -1.91 5.07
C ILE A 51 -6.19 -1.33 6.33
N ASN A 52 -5.64 -0.23 6.85
CA ASN A 52 -5.96 0.30 8.17
C ASN A 52 -6.56 1.72 8.13
N ASN A 53 -6.88 2.26 6.93
CA ASN A 53 -7.40 3.63 6.76
C ASN A 53 -6.50 4.70 7.43
N ILE A 54 -5.19 4.57 7.26
CA ILE A 54 -4.18 5.48 7.82
C ILE A 54 -3.65 6.47 6.77
N ARG A 55 -3.08 7.59 7.23
CA ARG A 55 -2.39 8.59 6.39
C ARG A 55 -1.02 8.11 5.90
N TYR A 56 -1.00 6.94 5.26
CA TYR A 56 0.19 6.34 4.67
C TYR A 56 -0.18 5.48 3.47
N ILE A 57 0.31 5.84 2.29
CA ILE A 57 0.13 5.04 1.06
C ILE A 57 1.39 4.21 0.84
N ASN A 58 1.24 2.88 0.72
CA ASN A 58 2.37 1.97 0.50
C ASN A 58 3.08 2.23 -0.83
N ALA A 59 4.35 1.85 -0.92
CA ALA A 59 5.23 2.23 -2.04
C ALA A 59 4.70 1.79 -3.42
N PRO A 60 4.23 0.54 -3.61
CA PRO A 60 3.64 0.15 -4.89
C PRO A 60 2.36 0.91 -5.24
N THR A 61 1.53 1.26 -4.26
CA THR A 61 0.34 2.09 -4.53
C THR A 61 0.72 3.52 -4.92
N ARG A 62 1.76 4.11 -4.30
CA ARG A 62 2.30 5.42 -4.74
C ARG A 62 2.77 5.36 -6.20
N GLU A 63 3.47 4.29 -6.57
CA GLU A 63 3.91 4.06 -7.96
C GLU A 63 2.73 3.94 -8.92
N ILE A 64 1.68 3.20 -8.56
CA ILE A 64 0.46 3.04 -9.36
C ILE A 64 -0.22 4.39 -9.58
N ILE A 65 -0.32 5.22 -8.54
CA ILE A 65 -0.88 6.57 -8.63
C ILE A 65 -0.05 7.42 -9.60
N VAL A 66 1.28 7.43 -9.47
CA VAL A 66 2.18 8.18 -10.37
C VAL A 66 2.06 7.69 -11.81
N LYS A 67 2.03 6.37 -12.04
CA LYS A 67 1.79 5.77 -13.37
C LYS A 67 0.48 6.27 -13.97
N ARG A 68 -0.59 6.37 -13.17
CA ARG A 68 -1.90 6.87 -13.62
C ARG A 68 -1.84 8.36 -13.97
N ILE A 69 -1.25 9.19 -13.11
CA ILE A 69 -1.09 10.63 -13.35
C ILE A 69 -0.29 10.88 -14.63
N LYS A 70 0.89 10.26 -14.76
CA LYS A 70 1.72 10.40 -15.97
C LYS A 70 1.00 9.99 -17.24
N ARG A 71 0.27 8.86 -17.20
CA ARG A 71 -0.57 8.43 -18.33
C ARG A 71 -1.62 9.49 -18.70
N MET A 72 -2.26 10.10 -17.72
CA MET A 72 -3.25 11.17 -17.96
C MET A 72 -2.60 12.46 -18.48
N ALA A 73 -1.35 12.73 -18.11
CA ALA A 73 -0.57 13.86 -18.61
C ALA A 73 0.10 13.62 -19.97
N GLY A 74 -0.01 12.41 -20.55
CA GLY A 74 0.72 12.03 -21.77
C GLY A 74 2.23 11.87 -21.56
N GLU A 75 2.69 11.77 -20.31
CA GLU A 75 4.09 11.57 -19.97
C GLU A 75 4.47 10.09 -19.90
N GLN A 76 5.72 9.79 -20.22
CA GLN A 76 6.29 8.45 -20.04
C GLN A 76 6.68 8.22 -18.58
N TYR A 77 6.40 7.00 -18.10
CA TYR A 77 6.78 6.55 -16.77
C TYR A 77 8.11 5.78 -16.81
N THR A 78 9.01 6.08 -15.88
CA THR A 78 10.15 5.22 -15.56
C THR A 78 10.27 5.02 -14.05
N PHE A 79 10.74 3.83 -13.64
CA PHE A 79 10.94 3.54 -12.22
C PHE A 79 12.04 4.40 -11.61
N THR A 80 13.10 4.70 -12.35
CA THR A 80 14.20 5.56 -11.91
C THR A 80 13.72 6.96 -11.55
N GLU A 81 12.88 7.58 -12.39
CA GLU A 81 12.31 8.90 -12.09
C GLU A 81 11.35 8.87 -10.90
N PHE A 82 10.50 7.84 -10.83
CA PHE A 82 9.63 7.62 -9.68
C PHE A 82 10.47 7.52 -8.41
N ARG A 83 11.48 6.65 -8.41
CA ARG A 83 12.38 6.44 -7.28
C ARG A 83 13.09 7.71 -6.83
N ALA A 84 13.56 8.54 -7.77
CA ALA A 84 14.25 9.79 -7.46
C ALA A 84 13.33 10.83 -6.78
N LYS A 85 12.03 10.82 -7.10
CA LYS A 85 11.05 11.77 -6.58
C LYS A 85 10.22 11.22 -5.41
N ASP A 86 10.13 9.91 -5.27
CA ASP A 86 9.36 9.25 -4.24
C ASP A 86 9.96 9.55 -2.86
N ARG A 87 9.15 10.16 -2.01
CA ARG A 87 9.49 10.45 -0.63
C ARG A 87 8.58 9.60 0.24
N ASN A 88 9.20 8.80 1.11
CA ASN A 88 8.46 8.12 2.16
C ASN A 88 7.98 9.20 3.15
N GLU A 89 6.67 9.45 3.20
CA GLU A 89 6.08 10.43 4.12
C GLU A 89 6.19 10.00 5.60
N LEU A 90 6.62 8.76 5.86
CA LEU A 90 7.05 8.35 7.18
C LEU A 90 8.46 8.90 7.45
N SER A 91 8.52 10.16 7.89
CA SER A 91 9.43 10.57 8.97
C SER A 91 9.42 9.47 10.04
N PRO A 92 10.54 9.16 10.75
CA PRO A 92 10.61 8.02 11.67
C PRO A 92 9.66 8.21 12.86
N ALA A 93 8.38 7.95 12.63
CA ALA A 93 7.42 7.61 13.64
C ALA A 93 7.83 6.20 14.04
N THR A 94 8.57 6.12 15.15
CA THR A 94 8.97 4.91 15.86
C THR A 94 7.85 3.86 15.76
N LYS A 95 8.17 2.57 15.69
CA LYS A 95 7.17 1.46 15.65
C LYS A 95 6.09 1.50 16.75
N ALA A 96 6.22 2.41 17.73
CA ALA A 96 5.28 2.73 18.81
C ALA A 96 4.32 3.91 18.52
N ALA A 97 4.46 4.62 17.40
CA ALA A 97 3.49 5.64 17.00
C ALA A 97 2.22 4.90 16.55
N SER A 98 1.30 4.77 17.49
CA SER A 98 -0.04 4.26 17.27
C SER A 98 -0.59 4.84 15.98
N LEU A 99 -1.12 3.97 15.11
CA LEU A 99 -1.92 4.39 13.96
C LEU A 99 -2.91 5.43 14.48
N ILE A 100 -2.78 6.69 14.07
CA ILE A 100 -3.71 7.73 14.50
C ILE A 100 -5.03 7.39 13.82
N VAL A 101 -5.89 6.69 14.57
CA VAL A 101 -7.26 6.40 14.17
C VAL A 101 -7.99 7.74 14.19
N ASP A 102 -8.51 8.15 13.04
CA ASP A 102 -9.31 9.36 12.91
C ASP A 102 -10.71 9.09 13.47
N PRO A 103 -11.09 9.69 14.62
CA PRO A 103 -12.40 9.44 15.22
C PRO A 103 -13.57 9.88 14.32
N SER A 104 -13.33 10.77 13.36
CA SER A 104 -14.35 11.21 12.40
C SER A 104 -14.72 10.13 11.37
N LYS A 105 -13.94 9.04 11.29
CA LYS A 105 -14.16 7.91 10.39
C LYS A 105 -14.90 6.75 11.05
N PHE A 106 -15.30 6.87 12.32
CA PHE A 106 -16.07 5.83 12.98
C PHE A 106 -17.45 5.68 12.34
N LEU A 107 -17.85 4.43 12.13
CA LEU A 107 -19.22 4.11 11.73
C LEU A 107 -20.17 4.50 12.89
N ALA A 108 -21.41 4.82 12.56
CA ALA A 108 -22.44 5.05 13.57
C ALA A 108 -22.52 3.84 14.52
N PRO A 109 -22.79 4.06 15.83
CA PRO A 109 -22.95 2.97 16.77
C PRO A 109 -24.07 2.02 16.31
N PRO A 110 -23.97 0.71 16.58
CA PRO A 110 -24.97 -0.26 16.17
C PRO A 110 -26.33 0.06 16.79
N ILE A 111 -27.39 -0.07 15.99
CA ILE A 111 -28.78 0.01 16.48
C ILE A 111 -29.16 -1.37 17.01
N LEU A 112 -29.34 -1.47 18.32
CA LEU A 112 -29.87 -2.67 18.96
C LEU A 112 -31.40 -2.68 18.80
N ILE A 113 -31.91 -3.56 17.93
CA ILE A 113 -33.36 -3.81 17.85
C ILE A 113 -33.69 -4.82 18.94
N MET A 114 -34.29 -4.34 20.03
CA MET A 114 -34.86 -5.21 21.06
C MET A 114 -36.20 -5.76 20.57
N LYS A 115 -36.39 -7.08 20.69
CA LYS A 115 -37.62 -7.79 20.35
C LYS A 115 -38.57 -7.82 21.55
#